data_AF-A0A947FQC3-F1
#
_entry.id   AF-A0A947FQC3-F1
#
_cell.length_a   1.000
_cell.length_b   1.000
_cell.length_c   1.000
_cell.angle_alpha   90.00
_cell.angle_beta   90.00
_cell.angle_gamma   90.00
#
_symmetry.space_group_name_H-M   'P 1'
#
loop_
_entity.id
_entity.type
_entity.pdbx_description
1 polymer ?
#
loop_
_entity_poly.entity_id
_entity_poly.type
_entity_poly.pdbx_seq_one_letter_code
_entity_poly.pdbx_strand_id
1 'polypeptide(L)'
;MLQNKQNVIVIGADDAETRAQLLSAGFGDALDSQHALVELAARLLKLEGLAKSIPQQRRAGPLVLDLFHRDARLKDRWIGLHPREFGLLWRLAETPHRQVSRKELLQDVWRLRHEPETNSLEVHVSRLRAKLAVSQLGWLVHTHPDGGYQLGSRRRGDGETICVVRGGTLDSRGAMQQEKASEYRRVQERHDHREPRYD
;
A
#
# COMPACT_ATOMS: atom_id res chain seq x y z
N MET A 1 -23.52 12.76 7.68
CA MET A 1 -22.19 13.40 7.60
C MET A 1 -21.33 12.63 6.60
N LEU A 2 -21.13 13.14 5.37
CA LEU A 2 -20.28 12.47 4.38
C LEU A 2 -18.82 12.52 4.85
N GLN A 3 -18.23 11.35 5.10
CA GLN A 3 -16.86 11.23 5.65
C GLN A 3 -15.74 11.48 4.62
N ASN A 4 -16.06 11.85 3.37
CA ASN A 4 -15.07 12.20 2.37
C ASN A 4 -15.58 13.29 1.40
N LYS A 5 -15.51 14.56 1.82
CA LYS A 5 -15.97 15.70 1.01
C LYS A 5 -15.06 16.01 -0.20
N GLN A 6 -13.83 15.50 -0.20
CA GLN A 6 -12.83 15.77 -1.24
C GLN A 6 -13.19 15.16 -2.61
N ASN A 7 -14.12 14.20 -2.66
CA ASN A 7 -14.59 13.57 -3.90
C ASN A 7 -15.98 14.07 -4.32
N VAL A 8 -16.43 15.22 -3.79
CA VAL A 8 -17.77 15.76 -4.05
C VAL A 8 -17.64 17.07 -4.83
N ILE A 9 -18.33 17.16 -5.97
CA ILE A 9 -18.54 18.40 -6.71
C ILE A 9 -19.93 18.93 -6.35
N VAL A 10 -19.99 20.22 -6.03
CA VAL A 10 -21.27 20.92 -5.83
C VAL A 10 -21.60 21.75 -7.07
N ILE A 11 -22.80 21.59 -7.60
CA ILE A 11 -23.29 22.29 -8.79
C ILE A 11 -24.42 23.25 -8.38
N GLY A 12 -24.49 24.43 -9.01
CA GLY A 12 -25.51 25.45 -8.72
C GLY A 12 -25.09 26.46 -7.66
N ALA A 13 -23.78 26.55 -7.36
CA ALA A 13 -23.22 27.61 -6.53
C ALA A 13 -22.91 28.83 -7.42
N ASP A 14 -23.95 29.62 -7.74
CA ASP A 14 -23.88 30.68 -8.75
C ASP A 14 -22.98 31.86 -8.35
N ASP A 15 -22.92 32.18 -7.07
CA ASP A 15 -22.07 33.25 -6.56
C ASP A 15 -20.67 32.75 -6.13
N ALA A 16 -19.68 33.63 -6.28
CA ALA A 16 -18.29 33.29 -6.01
C ALA A 16 -18.01 33.06 -4.51
N GLU A 17 -18.77 33.69 -3.62
CA GLU A 17 -18.58 33.59 -2.18
C GLU A 17 -19.04 32.23 -1.66
N THR A 18 -20.19 31.73 -2.10
CA THR A 18 -20.66 30.36 -1.83
C THR A 18 -19.67 29.32 -2.36
N ARG A 19 -19.15 29.50 -3.58
CA ARG A 19 -18.11 28.59 -4.11
C ARG A 19 -16.86 28.58 -3.24
N ALA A 20 -16.38 29.74 -2.81
CA ALA A 20 -15.21 29.85 -1.95
C ALA A 20 -15.43 29.19 -0.58
N GLN A 21 -16.62 29.36 0.00
CA GLN A 21 -16.99 28.71 1.26
C GLN A 21 -17.03 27.18 1.13
N LEU A 22 -17.60 26.65 0.04
CA LEU A 22 -17.66 25.21 -0.21
C LEU A 22 -16.26 24.61 -0.38
N LEU A 23 -15.39 25.25 -1.16
CA LEU A 23 -14.00 24.81 -1.31
C LEU A 23 -13.26 24.84 0.03
N SER A 24 -13.43 25.90 0.81
CA SER A 24 -12.83 26.02 2.15
C SER A 24 -13.36 24.99 3.15
N ALA A 25 -14.61 24.55 2.99
CA ALA A 25 -15.23 23.48 3.78
C ALA A 25 -14.77 22.07 3.38
N GLY A 26 -13.88 21.95 2.38
CA GLY A 26 -13.22 20.72 1.97
C GLY A 26 -13.96 19.94 0.88
N PHE A 27 -14.89 20.56 0.15
CA PHE A 27 -15.46 19.97 -1.07
C PHE A 27 -14.41 19.92 -2.19
N GLY A 28 -14.49 18.90 -3.04
CA GLY A 28 -13.52 18.67 -4.11
C GLY A 28 -13.56 19.75 -5.19
N ASP A 29 -14.75 20.19 -5.59
CA ASP A 29 -14.93 21.31 -6.52
C ASP A 29 -16.33 21.95 -6.32
N ALA A 30 -16.53 23.17 -6.83
CA ALA A 30 -17.81 23.87 -6.79
C ALA A 30 -18.02 24.68 -8.08
N LEU A 31 -19.20 24.54 -8.70
CA LEU A 31 -19.55 25.15 -9.99
C LEU A 31 -20.91 25.86 -9.92
N ASP A 32 -21.07 26.91 -10.73
CA ASP A 32 -22.35 27.58 -10.96
C ASP A 32 -23.32 26.73 -11.78
N SER A 33 -24.56 27.15 -11.93
CA SER A 33 -25.60 26.45 -12.69
C SER A 33 -25.45 26.54 -14.22
N GLN A 34 -24.61 27.47 -14.72
CA GLN A 34 -24.41 27.78 -16.14
C GLN A 34 -23.10 27.19 -16.70
N HIS A 35 -22.53 26.21 -16.01
CA HIS A 35 -21.28 25.58 -16.40
C HIS A 35 -21.41 24.82 -17.73
N ALA A 36 -20.35 24.82 -18.53
CA ALA A 36 -20.29 24.01 -19.73
C ALA A 36 -20.12 22.52 -19.36
N LEU A 37 -20.79 21.61 -20.08
CA LEU A 37 -20.63 20.17 -19.84
C LEU A 37 -19.19 19.69 -20.03
N VAL A 38 -18.46 20.29 -20.97
CA VAL A 38 -17.03 20.02 -21.21
C VAL A 38 -16.17 20.43 -20.01
N GLU A 39 -16.52 21.54 -19.35
CA GLU A 39 -15.83 21.98 -18.13
C GLU A 39 -16.09 21.02 -16.97
N LEU A 40 -17.35 20.62 -16.77
CA LEU A 40 -17.71 19.63 -15.75
C LEU A 40 -16.96 18.31 -15.96
N ALA A 41 -16.87 17.83 -17.21
CA ALA A 41 -16.11 16.62 -17.55
C ALA A 41 -14.61 16.76 -17.23
N ALA A 42 -13.99 17.88 -17.59
CA ALA A 42 -12.57 18.13 -17.29
C ALA A 42 -12.30 18.18 -15.77
N ARG A 43 -13.21 18.79 -15.00
CA ARG A 43 -13.11 18.88 -13.54
C ARG A 43 -13.35 17.54 -12.85
N LEU A 44 -14.30 16.74 -13.35
CA LEU A 44 -14.51 15.38 -12.88
C LEU A 44 -13.26 14.53 -13.11
N LEU A 45 -12.65 14.58 -14.29
CA LEU A 45 -11.40 13.86 -14.58
C LEU A 45 -10.23 14.34 -13.69
N LYS A 46 -10.15 15.65 -13.42
CA LYS A 46 -9.15 16.21 -12.49
C LYS A 46 -9.37 15.68 -11.08
N LEU A 47 -10.61 15.65 -10.60
CA LEU A 47 -10.96 15.11 -9.29
C LEU A 47 -10.76 13.61 -9.21
N GLU A 48 -11.08 12.86 -10.27
CA GLU A 48 -10.74 11.45 -10.35
C GLU A 48 -9.22 11.26 -10.33
N GLY A 49 -8.44 12.10 -11.01
CA GLY A 49 -6.97 12.06 -10.96
C GLY A 49 -6.41 12.38 -9.56
N LEU A 50 -7.07 13.26 -8.81
CA LEU A 50 -6.72 13.60 -7.43
C LEU A 50 -7.18 12.53 -6.43
N ALA A 51 -8.34 11.91 -6.66
CA ALA A 51 -8.95 10.88 -5.83
C ALA A 51 -8.40 9.47 -6.11
N LYS A 52 -7.88 9.23 -7.32
CA LYS A 52 -7.27 7.99 -7.77
C LYS A 52 -5.82 8.23 -8.15
N SER A 53 -4.95 8.07 -7.17
CA SER A 53 -3.85 7.13 -7.35
C SER A 53 -3.38 6.66 -5.99
N ILE A 54 -4.12 5.71 -5.40
CA ILE A 54 -3.41 4.67 -4.68
C ILE A 54 -2.50 4.05 -5.75
N PRO A 55 -1.17 4.20 -5.65
CA PRO A 55 -0.28 3.66 -6.66
C PRO A 55 -0.62 2.17 -6.83
N GLN A 56 -0.92 1.72 -8.04
CA GLN A 56 -1.15 0.27 -8.25
C GLN A 56 0.14 -0.50 -7.98
N GLN A 57 1.28 0.16 -8.13
CA GLN A 57 2.59 -0.35 -7.81
C GLN A 57 3.40 0.65 -6.97
N ARG A 58 4.16 0.14 -6.00
CA ARG A 58 5.01 0.95 -5.11
C ARG A 58 6.40 0.31 -5.02
N ARG A 59 7.46 1.12 -5.03
CA ARG A 59 8.83 0.60 -4.85
C ARG A 59 9.19 0.49 -3.38
N ALA A 60 9.85 -0.61 -3.01
CA ALA A 60 10.43 -0.84 -1.70
C ALA A 60 11.88 -1.31 -1.88
N GLY A 61 12.81 -0.36 -1.94
CA GLY A 61 14.18 -0.64 -2.36
C GLY A 61 14.21 -1.28 -3.76
N PRO A 62 14.81 -2.47 -3.94
CA PRO A 62 14.84 -3.16 -5.23
C PRO A 62 13.54 -3.92 -5.57
N LEU A 63 12.54 -3.93 -4.68
CA LEU A 63 11.26 -4.59 -4.91
C LEU A 63 10.24 -3.64 -5.55
N VAL A 64 9.40 -4.21 -6.41
CA VAL A 64 8.16 -3.59 -6.88
C VAL A 64 7.00 -4.31 -6.19
N LEU A 65 6.29 -3.59 -5.33
CA LEU A 65 5.05 -4.04 -4.71
C LEU A 65 3.90 -3.81 -5.68
N ASP A 66 3.05 -4.81 -5.87
CA ASP A 66 1.89 -4.75 -6.74
C ASP A 66 0.62 -4.93 -5.91
N LEU A 67 -0.23 -3.92 -5.90
CA LEU A 67 -1.45 -3.89 -5.12
C LEU A 67 -2.53 -4.83 -5.67
N PHE A 68 -2.53 -5.08 -6.98
CA PHE A 68 -3.47 -5.98 -7.63
C PHE A 68 -3.17 -7.43 -7.25
N HIS A 69 -1.90 -7.83 -7.36
CA HIS A 69 -1.44 -9.17 -6.98
C HIS A 69 -1.28 -9.34 -5.47
N ARG A 70 -1.24 -8.23 -4.71
CA ARG A 70 -0.93 -8.18 -3.27
C ARG A 70 0.38 -8.92 -2.95
N ASP A 71 1.37 -8.73 -3.80
CA ASP A 71 2.67 -9.38 -3.67
C ASP A 71 3.80 -8.42 -4.08
N ALA A 72 5.04 -8.80 -3.74
CA ALA A 72 6.24 -8.11 -4.15
C ALA A 72 6.94 -8.89 -5.26
N ARG A 73 7.55 -8.17 -6.20
CA ARG A 73 8.36 -8.73 -7.28
C ARG A 73 9.77 -8.18 -7.21
N LEU A 74 10.76 -9.07 -7.28
CA LEU A 74 12.16 -8.73 -7.53
C LEU A 74 12.49 -9.11 -8.97
N LYS A 75 12.75 -8.10 -9.82
CA LYS A 75 12.91 -8.31 -11.27
C LYS A 75 11.66 -9.02 -11.85
N ASP A 76 11.78 -10.27 -12.26
CA ASP A 76 10.67 -11.08 -12.80
C ASP A 76 10.22 -12.20 -11.87
N ARG A 77 10.67 -12.21 -10.61
CA ARG A 77 10.31 -13.24 -9.62
C ARG A 77 9.40 -12.67 -8.54
N TRP A 78 8.23 -13.28 -8.38
CA TRP A 78 7.31 -13.05 -7.27
C TRP A 78 7.88 -13.62 -5.97
N ILE A 79 7.69 -12.90 -4.86
CA ILE A 79 8.19 -13.29 -3.54
C ILE A 79 7.19 -14.24 -2.83
N GLY A 80 5.89 -14.18 -3.15
CA GLY A 80 4.87 -15.01 -2.50
C GLY A 80 4.54 -14.53 -1.09
N LEU A 81 4.28 -13.23 -0.93
CA LEU A 81 3.92 -12.64 0.36
C LEU A 81 2.49 -13.00 0.77
N HIS A 82 2.31 -13.25 2.06
CA HIS A 82 0.97 -13.37 2.65
C HIS A 82 0.31 -11.99 2.71
N PRO A 83 -1.03 -11.85 2.62
CA PRO A 83 -1.70 -10.54 2.61
C PRO A 83 -1.27 -9.56 3.73
N ARG A 84 -1.04 -10.08 4.95
CA ARG A 84 -0.54 -9.28 6.08
C ARG A 84 0.93 -8.88 5.93
N GLU A 85 1.77 -9.76 5.38
CA GLU A 85 3.19 -9.47 5.10
C GLU A 85 3.30 -8.40 4.00
N PHE A 86 2.46 -8.52 2.96
CA PHE A 86 2.34 -7.49 1.93
C PHE A 86 1.86 -6.16 2.52
N GLY A 87 0.81 -6.18 3.35
CA GLY A 87 0.30 -4.96 4.00
C GLY A 87 1.34 -4.25 4.86
N LEU A 88 2.13 -5.02 5.64
CA LEU A 88 3.27 -4.49 6.40
C LEU A 88 4.28 -3.81 5.46
N LEU A 89 4.72 -4.50 4.42
CA LEU A 89 5.73 -3.98 3.49
C LEU A 89 5.21 -2.76 2.72
N TRP A 90 3.93 -2.78 2.32
CA TRP A 90 3.24 -1.67 1.65
C TRP A 90 3.22 -0.41 2.51
N ARG A 91 2.86 -0.58 3.79
CA ARG A 91 2.80 0.53 4.75
C ARG A 91 4.17 1.09 5.08
N LEU A 92 5.18 0.23 5.25
CA LEU A 92 6.57 0.66 5.44
C LEU A 92 7.13 1.38 4.20
N ALA A 93 6.73 0.97 3.00
CA ALA A 93 7.11 1.62 1.75
C ALA A 93 6.38 2.96 1.51
N GLU A 94 5.33 3.27 2.26
CA GLU A 94 4.66 4.58 2.22
C GLU A 94 5.57 5.70 2.73
N THR A 95 6.30 5.39 3.80
CA THR A 95 7.15 6.32 4.52
C THR A 95 8.55 5.72 4.61
N PRO A 96 9.28 5.63 3.49
CA PRO A 96 10.63 5.08 3.49
C PRO A 96 11.52 5.90 4.42
N HIS A 97 12.41 5.21 5.16
CA HIS A 97 13.30 5.83 6.16
C HIS A 97 12.62 6.47 7.37
N ARG A 98 11.28 6.40 7.48
CA ARG A 98 10.59 6.76 8.72
C ARG A 98 10.32 5.50 9.54
N GLN A 99 10.55 5.60 10.84
CA GLN A 99 10.09 4.60 11.80
C GLN A 99 8.55 4.59 11.82
N VAL A 100 7.97 3.40 11.67
CA VAL A 100 6.53 3.16 11.88
C VAL A 100 6.39 2.35 13.16
N SER A 101 5.63 2.88 14.11
CA SER A 101 5.43 2.25 15.41
C SER A 101 4.62 0.97 15.30
N ARG A 102 4.71 0.11 16.32
CA ARG A 102 3.92 -1.11 16.43
C ARG A 102 2.42 -0.81 16.35
N LYS A 103 1.98 0.22 17.08
CA LYS A 103 0.58 0.67 17.12
C LYS A 103 0.06 1.10 15.75
N GLU A 104 0.84 1.90 15.02
CA GLU A 104 0.48 2.32 13.66
C GLU A 104 0.35 1.12 12.72
N LEU A 105 1.30 0.17 12.75
CA LEU A 105 1.23 -1.02 11.90
C LEU A 105 0.02 -1.91 12.24
N LEU A 106 -0.31 -2.08 13.52
CA LEU A 106 -1.49 -2.82 13.95
C LEU A 106 -2.79 -2.14 13.49
N GLN A 107 -2.85 -0.82 13.60
CA GLN A 107 -4.01 -0.05 13.14
C GLN A 107 -4.15 -0.10 11.62
N ASP A 108 -3.07 0.08 10.87
CA ASP A 108 -3.11 0.23 9.42
C ASP A 108 -3.28 -1.11 8.69
N VAL A 109 -2.65 -2.19 9.19
CA VAL A 109 -2.64 -3.50 8.52
C VAL A 109 -3.69 -4.46 9.10
N TRP A 110 -3.89 -4.46 10.43
CA TRP A 110 -4.89 -5.32 11.07
C TRP A 110 -6.23 -4.62 11.28
N ARG A 111 -6.33 -3.29 11.07
CA ARG A 111 -7.53 -2.49 11.38
C ARG A 111 -7.97 -2.62 12.84
N LEU A 112 -7.03 -2.95 13.73
CA LEU A 112 -7.29 -3.09 15.16
C LEU A 112 -7.09 -1.72 15.83
N ARG A 113 -8.08 -1.30 16.63
CA ARG A 113 -7.98 -0.09 17.45
C ARG A 113 -7.27 -0.32 18.79
N HIS A 114 -6.96 -1.59 19.11
CA HIS A 114 -6.32 -2.01 20.35
C HIS A 114 -5.15 -2.94 20.04
N GLU A 115 -4.09 -2.87 20.85
CA GLU A 115 -2.94 -3.77 20.72
C GLU A 115 -3.34 -5.18 21.19
N PRO A 116 -3.26 -6.21 20.33
CA PRO A 116 -3.48 -7.57 20.79
C PRO A 116 -2.35 -7.98 21.74
N GLU A 117 -2.68 -8.76 22.77
CA GLU A 117 -1.69 -9.30 23.73
C GLU A 117 -0.73 -10.32 23.09
N THR A 118 -1.01 -10.74 21.86
CA THR A 118 -0.22 -11.72 21.13
C THR A 118 0.81 -11.08 20.21
N ASN A 119 1.97 -11.74 20.08
CA ASN A 119 3.09 -11.35 19.22
C ASN A 119 2.81 -11.54 17.70
N SER A 120 1.58 -11.29 17.26
CA SER A 120 1.14 -11.52 15.88
C SER A 120 1.98 -10.70 14.90
N LEU A 121 2.27 -9.45 15.23
CA LEU A 121 3.05 -8.57 14.38
C LEU A 121 4.50 -9.06 14.23
N GLU A 122 5.17 -9.39 15.34
CA GLU A 122 6.55 -9.86 15.37
C GLU A 122 6.71 -11.15 14.55
N VAL A 123 5.77 -12.08 14.67
CA VAL A 123 5.74 -13.33 13.89
C VAL A 123 5.62 -13.04 12.41
N HIS A 124 4.73 -12.13 12.02
CA HIS A 124 4.56 -11.75 10.61
C HIS A 124 5.78 -11.01 10.05
N VAL A 125 6.46 -10.16 10.85
CA VAL A 125 7.73 -9.53 10.44
C VAL A 125 8.85 -10.57 10.30
N SER A 126 8.95 -11.53 11.21
CA SER A 126 9.94 -12.60 11.14
C SER A 126 9.76 -13.44 9.86
N ARG A 127 8.53 -13.84 9.55
CA ARG A 127 8.19 -14.56 8.32
C ARG A 127 8.47 -13.73 7.07
N LEU A 128 8.11 -12.45 7.06
CA LEU A 128 8.44 -11.52 5.98
C LEU A 128 9.96 -11.45 5.77
N ARG A 129 10.76 -11.26 6.82
CA ARG A 129 12.23 -11.23 6.74
C ARG A 129 12.80 -12.53 6.20
N ALA A 130 12.29 -13.68 6.62
CA ALA A 130 12.74 -14.97 6.12
C ALA A 130 12.49 -15.11 4.61
N LYS A 131 11.29 -14.72 4.13
CA LYS A 131 10.97 -14.71 2.69
C LYS A 131 11.85 -13.74 1.90
N LEU A 132 12.10 -12.55 2.44
CA LEU A 132 12.99 -11.56 1.82
C LEU A 132 14.45 -12.02 1.83
N ALA A 133 14.89 -12.74 2.86
CA ALA A 133 16.26 -13.26 2.97
C ALA A 133 16.59 -14.27 1.87
N VAL A 134 15.63 -15.08 1.42
CA VAL A 134 15.78 -15.97 0.24
C VAL A 134 16.20 -15.18 -1.01
N SER A 135 15.75 -13.93 -1.12
CA SER A 135 16.10 -13.02 -2.21
C SER A 135 17.26 -12.07 -1.88
N GLN A 136 18.02 -12.32 -0.80
CA GLN A 136 19.11 -11.47 -0.28
C GLN A 136 18.64 -10.06 0.13
N LEU A 137 17.37 -9.92 0.52
CA LEU A 137 16.72 -8.68 0.94
C LEU A 137 16.25 -8.72 2.39
N GLY A 138 16.79 -9.63 3.21
CA GLY A 138 16.46 -9.68 4.65
C GLY A 138 16.78 -8.38 5.39
N TRP A 139 17.70 -7.57 4.85
CA TRP A 139 18.02 -6.23 5.34
C TRP A 139 16.95 -5.18 4.98
N LEU A 140 15.96 -5.45 4.14
CA LEU A 140 15.04 -4.39 3.71
C LEU A 140 14.11 -3.92 4.83
N VAL A 141 13.85 -4.76 5.84
CA VAL A 141 12.96 -4.45 6.97
C VAL A 141 13.73 -4.59 8.28
N HIS A 142 13.95 -3.47 8.98
CA HIS A 142 14.68 -3.42 10.23
C HIS A 142 13.80 -3.03 11.41
N THR A 143 14.22 -3.43 12.60
CA THR A 143 13.62 -2.97 13.86
C THR A 143 14.40 -1.73 14.28
N HIS A 144 13.70 -0.61 14.51
CA HIS A 144 14.36 0.63 14.92
C HIS A 144 14.76 0.53 16.41
N PRO A 145 15.88 1.14 16.84
CA PRO A 145 16.34 1.09 18.24
C PRO A 145 15.30 1.58 19.25
N ASP A 146 14.56 2.62 18.88
CA ASP A 146 13.46 3.19 19.69
C ASP A 146 12.14 2.40 19.57
N GLY A 147 12.19 1.16 19.09
CA GLY A 147 11.04 0.29 18.85
C GLY A 147 10.39 0.47 17.46
N GLY A 148 9.45 -0.40 17.09
CA GLY A 148 8.81 -0.35 15.77
C GLY A 148 9.73 -0.76 14.61
N TYR A 149 9.32 -0.43 13.38
CA TYR A 149 9.92 -0.98 12.16
C TYR A 149 10.15 0.10 11.11
N GLN A 150 11.19 -0.11 10.29
CA GLN A 150 11.60 0.83 9.26
C GLN A 150 11.99 0.08 7.99
N LEU A 151 11.67 0.66 6.83
CA LEU A 151 12.20 0.21 5.55
C LEU A 151 13.64 0.73 5.39
N GLY A 152 14.60 -0.18 5.28
CA GLY A 152 16.00 0.15 5.02
C GLY A 152 16.22 0.58 3.56
N SER A 153 17.08 1.57 3.33
CA SER A 153 17.79 1.70 2.06
C SER A 153 19.19 1.14 2.22
N ARG A 154 19.63 0.34 1.27
CA ARG A 154 21.06 0.07 1.15
C ARG A 154 21.66 1.37 0.65
N ARG A 155 22.37 2.11 1.52
CA ARG A 155 23.24 3.19 1.06
C ARG A 155 24.21 2.60 0.04
N ARG A 156 23.96 2.87 -1.24
CA ARG A 156 25.00 3.01 -2.25
C ARG A 156 24.98 4.50 -2.57
N GLY A 157 26.14 5.13 -2.59
CA GLY A 157 26.28 6.58 -2.77
C GLY A 157 25.55 7.07 -4.02
N ASP A 158 25.22 8.36 -3.95
CA ASP A 158 24.81 9.24 -5.04
C ASP A 158 23.33 9.19 -5.42
N GLY A 159 22.75 10.39 -5.47
CA GLY A 159 21.32 10.63 -5.54
C GLY A 159 20.65 9.93 -6.70
N GLU A 160 19.62 9.14 -6.41
CA GLU A 160 18.75 8.61 -7.43
C GLU A 160 17.32 9.02 -7.13
N THR A 161 16.85 9.93 -7.97
CA THR A 161 15.50 10.47 -8.05
C THR A 161 14.47 9.36 -7.91
N ILE A 162 13.48 9.60 -7.05
CA ILE A 162 12.24 8.83 -7.00
C ILE A 162 11.55 8.98 -8.36
N CYS A 163 11.81 8.04 -9.27
CA CYS A 163 11.03 7.92 -10.48
C CYS A 163 9.68 7.32 -10.11
N VAL A 164 8.68 8.21 -9.98
CA VAL A 164 7.27 7.83 -10.09
C VAL A 164 7.09 7.30 -11.51
N VAL A 165 7.06 5.97 -11.66
CA VAL A 165 6.76 5.35 -12.95
C VAL A 165 5.30 5.70 -13.25
N ARG A 166 5.10 6.70 -14.11
CA ARG A 166 3.81 6.97 -14.76
C ARG A 166 3.52 5.74 -15.62
N GLY A 167 2.70 4.84 -15.10
CA GLY A 167 2.28 3.62 -15.79
C GLY A 167 1.40 3.98 -16.98
N GLY A 168 2.04 4.18 -18.14
CA GLY A 168 1.41 3.97 -19.43
C GLY A 168 1.03 2.51 -19.60
N THR A 169 0.01 2.31 -20.42
CA THR A 169 -0.64 1.04 -20.78
C THR A 169 0.39 0.02 -21.27
N LEU A 170 0.45 -1.14 -20.62
CA LEU A 170 1.07 -2.34 -21.18
C LEU A 170 0.03 -3.44 -21.21
N ASP A 171 -0.48 -3.62 -22.43
CA ASP A 171 -1.38 -4.65 -22.89
C ASP A 171 -0.67 -6.02 -23.01
N SER A 172 -1.48 -7.04 -22.72
CA SER A 172 -1.46 -8.47 -23.09
C SER A 172 -0.17 -9.29 -23.19
N ARG A 173 -0.12 -10.33 -22.32
CA ARG A 173 0.11 -11.78 -22.61
C ARG A 173 0.41 -12.44 -21.25
N GLY A 174 -0.43 -13.29 -20.67
CA GLY A 174 -1.03 -14.48 -21.28
C GLY A 174 -0.02 -15.63 -21.20
N ALA A 175 -0.35 -16.66 -20.40
CA ALA A 175 0.37 -17.91 -20.15
C ALA A 175 1.49 -17.88 -19.09
N MET A 176 1.17 -18.39 -17.88
CA MET A 176 1.85 -19.54 -17.24
C MET A 176 1.33 -19.71 -15.80
N GLN A 177 0.01 -19.84 -15.66
CA GLN A 177 -0.60 -20.37 -14.44
C GLN A 177 -0.80 -21.87 -14.65
N GLN A 178 -0.22 -22.71 -13.78
CA GLN A 178 -0.91 -23.82 -13.11
C GLN A 178 0.03 -24.79 -12.37
N GLU A 179 1.35 -24.75 -12.54
CA GLU A 179 2.19 -25.87 -12.05
C GLU A 179 2.88 -25.70 -10.69
N LYS A 180 2.73 -24.57 -9.98
CA LYS A 180 3.46 -24.31 -8.71
C LYS A 180 2.62 -24.08 -7.45
N ALA A 181 1.30 -24.27 -7.54
CA ALA A 181 0.41 -24.23 -6.36
C ALA A 181 0.47 -25.54 -5.53
N SER A 182 0.94 -26.64 -6.12
CA SER A 182 1.02 -27.97 -5.50
C SER A 182 2.25 -28.16 -4.61
N GLU A 183 3.31 -27.37 -4.79
CA GLU A 183 4.53 -27.47 -4.00
C GLU A 183 4.42 -26.74 -2.66
N TYR A 184 3.62 -25.66 -2.60
CA TYR A 184 3.40 -24.90 -1.36
C TYR A 184 2.50 -25.63 -0.34
N ARG A 185 1.51 -26.43 -0.79
CA ARG A 185 0.66 -27.21 0.11
C ARG A 185 1.46 -28.25 0.90
N ARG A 186 2.52 -28.83 0.30
CA ARG A 186 3.40 -29.82 0.94
C ARG A 186 4.34 -29.24 2.01
N VAL A 187 4.62 -27.93 1.98
CA VAL A 187 5.48 -27.28 2.99
C VAL A 187 4.65 -26.80 4.17
N GLN A 188 3.38 -26.42 3.95
CA GLN A 188 2.48 -25.97 5.01
C GLN A 188 1.91 -27.12 5.86
N GLU A 189 1.72 -28.31 5.29
CA GLU A 189 1.22 -29.49 6.01
C GLU A 189 2.25 -30.15 6.95
N ARG A 190 3.55 -29.83 6.85
CA ARG A 190 4.57 -30.36 7.79
C ARG A 190 4.71 -29.60 9.10
N HIS A 191 4.01 -28.46 9.25
CA HIS A 191 4.15 -27.60 10.43
C HIS A 191 2.86 -27.41 11.25
N ASP A 192 1.81 -28.20 11.00
CA ASP A 192 0.50 -28.07 11.67
C ASP A 192 0.19 -29.21 12.67
N HIS A 193 1.21 -29.92 13.16
CA HIS A 193 1.06 -30.90 14.24
C HIS A 193 1.99 -30.58 15.41
N ARG A 194 1.59 -29.59 16.22
CA ARG A 194 1.87 -29.49 17.66
C ARG A 194 1.10 -28.29 18.23
N GLU A 195 -0.18 -28.50 18.55
CA GLU A 195 -0.84 -27.69 19.57
C GLU A 195 -0.37 -28.16 20.96
N PRO A 196 0.05 -27.27 21.87
CA PRO A 196 0.04 -27.58 23.29
C PRO A 196 -1.36 -27.32 23.85
N ARG A 197 -1.95 -28.37 24.43
CA ARG A 197 -3.07 -28.25 25.37
C ARG A 197 -2.56 -27.49 26.61
N TYR A 198 -3.27 -26.43 26.99
CA TYR A 198 -3.14 -25.85 28.32
C TYR A 198 -4.12 -26.60 29.24
N ASP A 199 -3.58 -27.22 30.28
CA ASP A 199 -4.32 -27.56 31.51
C ASP A 199 -4.48 -26.29 32.37
#